data_AF-A0A554VBN2-F1
#
_entry.id   AF-A0A554VBN2-F1
#
_cell.length_a   1.000
_cell.length_b   1.000
_cell.length_c   1.000
_cell.angle_alpha   90.00
_cell.angle_beta   90.00
_cell.angle_gamma   90.00
#
_symmetry.space_group_name_H-M   'P 1'
#
loop_
_entity.id
_entity.type
_entity.pdbx_description
1 polymer ?
#
loop_
_entity_poly.entity_id
_entity_poly.type
_entity_poly.pdbx_seq_one_letter_code
_entity_poly.pdbx_strand_id
1 'polypeptide(L)'
;MKVIKKVELVTSNSNGTGIISGFIIYERGLSKDYKFTKGNKKGSTFQYLSTYPRQEDYPKDDLDHIILEAIKTEFPEARLKNKLLFSSSDTEYYKKITERPFEVANFLVEPDFSGIELEQFSNKTINVFSESINIYNNNISMDLIKNKTFRGSCDFNDREKVYDRIHNNIEFR
;
A
#
# COMPACT_ATOMS: atom_id res chain seq x y z
N MET A 1 -7.71 7.69 15.19
CA MET A 1 -8.07 8.10 13.82
C MET A 1 -7.17 7.36 12.84
N LYS A 2 -7.73 6.76 11.79
CA LYS A 2 -6.99 5.92 10.84
C LYS A 2 -7.03 6.51 9.44
N VAL A 3 -5.95 6.33 8.69
CA VAL A 3 -5.88 6.60 7.26
C VAL A 3 -6.01 5.26 6.55
N ILE A 4 -6.97 5.22 5.65
CA ILE A 4 -7.18 4.13 4.72
C ILE A 4 -6.32 4.38 3.49
N LYS A 5 -5.62 3.33 3.08
CA LYS A 5 -4.77 3.31 1.89
C LYS A 5 -5.35 2.28 0.93
N LYS A 6 -5.71 2.74 -0.27
CA LYS A 6 -6.25 1.91 -1.34
C LYS A 6 -5.29 1.97 -2.52
N VAL A 7 -4.64 0.86 -2.83
CA VAL A 7 -3.79 0.75 -4.02
C VAL A 7 -4.64 0.15 -5.14
N GLU A 8 -4.95 0.97 -6.14
CA GLU A 8 -5.70 0.53 -7.32
C GLU A 8 -4.76 -0.16 -8.31
N LEU A 9 -5.07 -1.41 -8.64
CA LEU A 9 -4.33 -2.22 -9.60
C LEU A 9 -4.82 -1.88 -11.01
N VAL A 10 -3.97 -1.21 -11.78
CA VAL A 10 -4.31 -0.76 -13.13
C VAL A 10 -3.66 -1.68 -14.16
N THR A 11 -4.47 -2.18 -15.09
CA THR A 11 -4.02 -2.99 -16.23
C THR A 11 -4.54 -2.37 -17.52
N SER A 12 -3.85 -2.59 -18.64
CA SER A 12 -4.35 -2.15 -19.95
C SER A 12 -5.40 -3.13 -20.50
N ASN A 13 -6.49 -2.61 -21.06
CA ASN A 13 -7.41 -3.40 -21.88
C ASN A 13 -6.85 -3.61 -23.30
N SER A 14 -7.59 -4.33 -24.15
CA SER A 14 -7.24 -4.57 -25.56
C SER A 14 -7.01 -3.29 -26.39
N ASN A 15 -7.55 -2.16 -25.93
CA ASN A 15 -7.47 -0.86 -26.59
C ASN A 15 -6.39 0.03 -25.96
N GLY A 16 -5.54 -0.50 -25.08
CA GLY A 16 -4.49 0.25 -24.37
C GLY A 16 -5.02 1.23 -23.32
N THR A 17 -6.30 1.16 -22.96
CA THR A 17 -6.88 2.00 -21.91
C THR A 17 -6.69 1.32 -20.56
N GLY A 18 -6.17 2.06 -19.58
CA GLY A 18 -6.02 1.59 -18.21
C GLY A 18 -7.38 1.35 -17.52
N ILE A 19 -7.61 0.12 -17.07
CA ILE A 19 -8.76 -0.31 -16.28
C ILE A 19 -8.31 -0.74 -14.88
N ILE A 20 -9.14 -0.50 -13.87
CA ILE A 20 -8.85 -0.89 -12.48
C ILE A 20 -9.32 -2.32 -12.28
N SER A 21 -8.40 -3.28 -12.39
CA SER A 21 -8.68 -4.74 -12.27
C SER A 21 -8.99 -5.18 -10.86
N GLY A 22 -8.45 -4.50 -9.86
CA GLY A 22 -8.69 -4.77 -8.46
C GLY A 22 -8.06 -3.70 -7.58
N PHE A 23 -8.10 -3.90 -6.28
CA PHE A 23 -7.39 -3.02 -5.35
C PHE A 23 -7.00 -3.74 -4.06
N ILE A 24 -5.90 -3.30 -3.49
CA ILE A 24 -5.41 -3.73 -2.18
C ILE A 24 -5.70 -2.63 -1.18
N ILE A 25 -6.02 -3.04 0.04
CA ILE A 25 -6.45 -2.15 1.09
C ILE A 25 -5.59 -2.39 2.34
N TYR A 26 -5.09 -1.30 2.92
CA TYR A 26 -4.46 -1.35 4.23
C TYR A 26 -4.76 -0.09 5.05
N GLU A 27 -4.68 -0.23 6.36
CA GLU A 27 -4.92 0.86 7.31
C GLU A 27 -3.63 1.31 7.97
N ARG A 28 -3.55 2.60 8.27
CA ARG A 28 -2.44 3.21 9.02
C ARG A 28 -3.00 4.08 10.14
N GLY A 29 -2.51 3.89 11.36
CA GLY A 29 -2.78 4.80 12.48
C GLY A 29 -2.02 6.11 12.32
N LEU A 30 -2.64 7.24 12.65
CA LEU A 30 -1.90 8.50 12.77
C LEU A 30 -1.02 8.48 14.01
N SER A 31 0.22 8.92 13.87
CA SER A 31 1.19 9.02 14.95
C SER A 31 1.96 10.35 14.89
N LYS A 32 2.86 10.59 15.85
CA LYS A 32 3.71 11.80 15.84
C LYS A 32 4.59 11.88 14.58
N ASP A 33 5.01 10.72 14.10
CA ASP A 33 5.90 10.54 12.96
C ASP A 33 5.13 10.25 11.66
N TYR A 34 3.88 9.80 11.78
CA TYR A 34 2.97 9.56 10.67
C TYR A 34 1.78 10.53 10.70
N LYS A 35 2.00 11.75 10.21
CA LYS A 35 1.04 12.86 10.24
C LYS A 35 0.90 13.56 8.89
N PHE A 36 -0.20 14.29 8.72
CA PHE A 36 -0.44 15.10 7.54
C PHE A 36 0.66 16.14 7.36
N THR A 37 1.06 16.35 6.12
CA THR A 37 1.97 17.44 5.79
C THR A 37 1.18 18.75 5.75
N LYS A 38 1.79 19.86 6.18
CA LYS A 38 1.15 21.18 6.08
C LYS A 38 1.06 21.54 4.60
N GLY A 39 -0.13 21.37 4.02
CA GLY A 39 -0.40 21.80 2.66
C GLY A 39 -0.18 23.30 2.51
N ASN A 40 0.55 23.71 1.47
CA ASN A 40 0.59 25.11 1.05
C ASN A 40 -0.82 25.50 0.60
N LYS A 41 -1.46 26.45 1.29
CA LYS A 41 -2.73 27.05 0.86
C LYS A 41 -2.51 27.79 -0.47
N LYS A 42 -2.71 27.09 -1.59
CA LYS A 42 -2.69 27.68 -2.93
C LYS A 42 -4.14 27.77 -3.44
N GLY A 43 -4.51 28.93 -3.98
CA GLY A 43 -5.85 29.19 -4.51
C GLY A 43 -6.80 29.90 -3.54
N SER A 44 -8.04 30.12 -3.98
CA SER A 44 -9.07 30.74 -3.13
C SER A 44 -9.48 29.80 -1.99
N THR A 45 -9.94 30.37 -0.86
CA THR A 45 -10.39 29.60 0.32
C THR A 45 -11.42 28.52 -0.04
N PHE A 46 -12.32 28.82 -0.99
CA PHE A 46 -13.33 27.87 -1.45
C PHE A 46 -12.73 26.68 -2.21
N GLN A 47 -11.81 26.92 -3.15
CA GLN A 47 -11.13 25.85 -3.89
C GLN A 47 -10.32 24.94 -2.94
N TYR A 48 -9.62 25.56 -1.99
CA TYR A 48 -8.88 24.83 -0.96
C TYR A 48 -9.83 23.93 -0.16
N LEU A 49 -10.92 24.46 0.40
CA LEU A 49 -11.87 23.67 1.18
C LEU A 49 -12.56 22.56 0.38
N SER A 50 -12.82 22.78 -0.91
CA SER A 50 -13.47 21.78 -1.78
C SER A 50 -12.58 20.59 -2.13
N THR A 51 -11.25 20.73 -2.04
CA THR A 51 -10.28 19.71 -2.44
C THR A 51 -9.44 19.19 -1.28
N TYR A 52 -9.70 19.68 -0.06
CA TYR A 52 -8.98 19.33 1.14
C TYR A 52 -9.60 18.12 1.86
N PRO A 53 -8.77 17.19 2.41
CA PRO A 53 -7.33 17.09 2.23
C PRO A 53 -6.96 16.54 0.85
N ARG A 54 -5.95 17.14 0.20
CA ARG A 54 -5.46 16.63 -1.08
C ARG A 54 -4.69 15.34 -0.86
N GLN A 55 -4.63 14.47 -1.87
CA GLN A 55 -3.90 13.20 -1.79
C GLN A 55 -2.43 13.37 -1.41
N GLU A 56 -1.81 14.45 -1.86
CA GLU A 56 -0.41 14.82 -1.53
C GLU A 56 -0.20 15.25 -0.07
N ASP A 57 -1.26 15.71 0.61
CA ASP A 57 -1.18 16.20 1.99
C ASP A 57 -1.24 15.04 3.00
N TYR A 58 -1.68 13.84 2.56
CA TYR A 58 -1.78 12.66 3.42
C TYR A 58 -0.41 12.21 3.95
N PRO A 59 -0.37 11.61 5.15
CA PRO A 59 0.86 11.04 5.67
C PRO A 59 1.40 9.96 4.73
N LYS A 60 2.72 9.94 4.56
CA LYS A 60 3.45 8.93 3.79
C LYS A 60 4.82 8.71 4.40
N ASP A 61 5.27 7.46 4.42
CA ASP A 61 6.60 7.07 4.86
C ASP A 61 7.20 5.99 3.94
N ASP A 62 8.36 5.48 4.34
CA ASP A 62 9.07 4.40 3.66
C ASP A 62 8.24 3.11 3.55
N LEU A 63 7.40 2.77 4.54
CA LEU A 63 6.59 1.55 4.46
C LEU A 63 5.52 1.66 3.36
N ASP A 64 4.88 2.84 3.24
CA ASP A 64 3.94 3.10 2.14
C ASP A 64 4.63 3.01 0.77
N HIS A 65 5.89 3.45 0.71
CA HIS A 65 6.69 3.35 -0.50
C HIS A 65 7.03 1.90 -0.85
N ILE A 66 7.49 1.10 0.13
CA ILE A 66 7.78 -0.33 -0.06
C ILE A 66 6.55 -1.08 -0.58
N ILE A 67 5.37 -0.86 0.02
CA ILE A 67 4.13 -1.50 -0.44
C ILE A 67 3.79 -1.09 -1.87
N LEU A 68 3.83 0.21 -2.17
CA LEU A 68 3.45 0.71 -3.49
C LEU A 68 4.40 0.21 -4.58
N GLU A 69 5.72 0.23 -4.34
CA GLU A 69 6.71 -0.26 -5.31
C GLU A 69 6.62 -1.78 -5.49
N ALA A 70 6.41 -2.54 -4.41
CA ALA A 70 6.18 -3.98 -4.50
C ALA A 70 4.98 -4.32 -5.39
N ILE A 71 3.91 -3.53 -5.30
CA ILE A 71 2.72 -3.69 -6.14
C ILE A 71 3.00 -3.28 -7.58
N LYS A 72 3.79 -2.21 -7.80
CA LYS A 72 4.13 -1.73 -9.14
C LYS A 72 5.00 -2.68 -9.94
N THR A 73 5.77 -3.54 -9.30
CA THR A 73 6.51 -4.62 -9.97
C THR A 73 5.57 -5.50 -10.81
N GLU A 74 4.35 -5.76 -10.31
CA GLU A 74 3.32 -6.54 -11.01
C GLU A 74 2.31 -5.67 -11.77
N PHE A 75 2.05 -4.45 -11.28
CA PHE A 75 1.09 -3.50 -11.84
C PHE A 75 1.73 -2.10 -11.99
N PRO A 76 2.51 -1.84 -13.05
CA PRO A 76 3.32 -0.62 -13.17
C PRO A 76 2.53 0.69 -13.06
N GLU A 77 1.27 0.67 -13.46
CA GLU A 77 0.37 1.84 -13.42
C GLU A 77 -0.42 1.96 -12.11
N ALA A 78 -0.12 1.15 -11.09
CA ALA A 78 -0.84 1.15 -9.83
C ALA A 78 -0.83 2.53 -9.14
N ARG A 79 -1.96 2.88 -8.53
CA ARG A 79 -2.19 4.21 -7.94
C ARG A 79 -2.63 4.11 -6.50
N LEU A 80 -1.95 4.84 -5.62
CA LEU A 80 -2.35 4.97 -4.22
C LEU A 80 -3.39 6.08 -4.06
N LYS A 81 -4.53 5.73 -3.44
CA LYS A 81 -5.55 6.66 -2.96
C LYS A 81 -5.70 6.54 -1.46
N ASN A 82 -5.70 7.68 -0.80
CA ASN A 82 -5.83 7.81 0.64
C ASN A 82 -7.23 8.31 0.99
N LYS A 83 -7.80 7.80 2.08
CA LYS A 83 -9.04 8.31 2.66
C LYS A 83 -8.89 8.38 4.18
N LEU A 84 -9.41 9.45 4.78
CA LEU A 84 -9.43 9.56 6.24
C LEU A 84 -10.68 8.88 6.76
N LEU A 85 -10.54 7.96 7.72
CA LEU A 85 -11.68 7.33 8.37
C LEU A 85 -12.06 8.20 9.58
N PHE A 86 -12.99 9.13 9.34
CA PHE A 86 -13.41 10.15 10.32
C PHE A 86 -14.86 9.96 10.76
N SER A 87 -15.76 9.61 9.84
CA SER A 87 -17.19 9.47 10.10
C SER A 87 -17.66 8.01 10.10
N SER A 88 -18.83 7.74 10.69
CA SER A 88 -19.48 6.42 10.61
C SER A 88 -19.81 6.01 9.17
N SER A 89 -20.15 6.97 8.31
CA SER A 89 -20.37 6.74 6.88
C SER A 89 -19.09 6.26 6.17
N ASP A 90 -17.92 6.73 6.60
CA ASP A 90 -16.65 6.24 6.06
C ASP A 90 -16.40 4.78 6.45
N THR A 91 -16.69 4.43 7.71
CA THR A 91 -16.62 3.05 8.20
C THR A 91 -17.55 2.13 7.40
N GLU A 92 -18.79 2.54 7.18
CA GLU A 92 -19.78 1.75 6.44
C GLU A 92 -19.38 1.57 4.98
N TYR A 93 -18.91 2.64 4.33
CA TYR A 93 -18.37 2.58 2.96
C TYR A 93 -17.23 1.58 2.86
N TYR A 94 -16.33 1.59 3.84
CA TYR A 94 -15.18 0.71 3.84
C TYR A 94 -15.55 -0.74 4.09
N LYS A 95 -16.45 -0.99 5.03
CA LYS A 95 -17.03 -2.32 5.28
C LYS A 95 -17.62 -2.93 4.00
N LYS A 96 -18.41 -2.15 3.26
CA LYS A 96 -18.99 -2.57 1.97
C LYS A 96 -17.95 -2.89 0.91
N ILE A 97 -16.79 -2.24 0.96
CA ILE A 97 -15.69 -2.51 0.01
C ILE A 97 -14.98 -3.82 0.38
N THR A 98 -14.75 -4.06 1.67
CA THR A 98 -14.08 -5.27 2.17
C THR A 98 -14.98 -6.51 2.14
N GLU A 99 -16.29 -6.35 1.88
CA GLU A 99 -17.24 -7.46 1.66
C GLU A 99 -17.22 -8.00 0.21
N ARG A 100 -16.45 -7.37 -0.69
CA ARG A 100 -16.35 -7.80 -2.08
C ARG A 100 -15.57 -9.12 -2.22
N PRO A 101 -15.82 -9.90 -3.28
CA PRO A 101 -14.96 -11.05 -3.62
C PRO A 101 -13.50 -10.62 -3.75
N PHE A 102 -12.60 -11.43 -3.21
CA PHE A 102 -11.16 -11.18 -3.22
C PHE A 102 -10.38 -12.42 -3.62
N GLU A 103 -9.19 -12.21 -4.17
CA GLU A 103 -8.15 -13.23 -4.31
C GLU A 103 -7.08 -13.02 -3.23
N VAL A 104 -6.53 -14.10 -2.69
CA VAL A 104 -5.41 -14.03 -1.74
C VAL A 104 -4.11 -13.94 -2.52
N ALA A 105 -3.29 -12.96 -2.17
CA ALA A 105 -1.94 -12.77 -2.70
C ALA A 105 -0.92 -12.80 -1.55
N ASN A 106 0.35 -13.05 -1.90
CA ASN A 106 1.44 -12.99 -0.94
C ASN A 106 2.13 -11.63 -1.03
N PHE A 107 2.38 -11.01 0.12
CA PHE A 107 3.23 -9.83 0.23
C PHE A 107 4.52 -10.22 0.95
N LEU A 108 5.65 -9.99 0.28
CA LEU A 108 6.98 -10.34 0.75
C LEU A 108 7.83 -9.06 0.83
N VAL A 109 8.61 -8.91 1.89
CA VAL A 109 9.65 -7.88 1.97
C VAL A 109 11.00 -8.54 2.22
N GLU A 110 11.86 -8.48 1.21
CA GLU A 110 13.17 -9.11 1.18
C GLU A 110 14.26 -8.05 1.44
N PRO A 111 15.36 -8.39 2.11
CA PRO A 111 16.47 -7.46 2.25
C PRO A 111 17.25 -7.36 0.93
N ASP A 112 17.71 -6.17 0.58
CA ASP A 112 18.63 -5.96 -0.53
C ASP A 112 20.05 -6.33 -0.12
N PHE A 113 20.65 -7.27 -0.85
CA PHE A 113 22.00 -7.77 -0.60
C PHE A 113 23.08 -7.01 -1.38
N SER A 114 22.71 -5.99 -2.13
CA SER A 114 23.63 -5.19 -2.93
C SER A 114 24.72 -4.58 -2.05
N GLY A 115 25.98 -4.93 -2.31
CA GLY A 115 27.14 -4.40 -1.57
C GLY A 115 27.40 -5.08 -0.22
N ILE A 116 26.73 -6.19 0.10
CA ILE A 116 26.97 -6.97 1.32
C ILE A 116 28.05 -8.03 1.07
N GLU A 117 29.05 -8.08 1.94
CA GLU A 117 30.14 -9.05 1.88
C GLU A 117 29.66 -10.47 2.21
N LEU A 118 30.14 -11.46 1.45
CA LEU A 118 29.69 -12.86 1.57
C LEU A 118 29.94 -13.46 2.96
N GLU A 119 30.96 -12.99 3.66
CA GLU A 119 31.29 -13.43 5.02
C GLU A 119 30.16 -13.14 6.02
N GLN A 120 29.36 -12.10 5.78
CA GLN A 120 28.25 -11.72 6.65
C GLN A 120 27.10 -12.74 6.64
N PHE A 121 27.06 -13.62 5.63
CA PHE A 121 26.05 -14.68 5.46
C PHE A 121 26.46 -16.03 6.06
N SER A 122 27.73 -16.19 6.49
CA SER A 122 28.21 -17.46 7.03
C SER A 122 27.37 -17.89 8.26
N ASN A 123 26.67 -19.02 8.12
CA ASN A 123 25.81 -19.63 9.15
C ASN A 123 24.62 -18.78 9.65
N LYS A 124 24.13 -17.81 8.87
CA LYS A 124 22.94 -17.02 9.25
C LYS A 124 21.72 -17.40 8.43
N THR A 125 20.62 -17.70 9.12
CA THR A 125 19.28 -17.73 8.53
C THR A 125 18.84 -16.30 8.30
N ILE A 126 18.53 -15.95 7.04
CA ILE A 126 17.99 -14.64 6.70
C ILE A 126 16.48 -14.76 6.66
N ASN A 127 15.82 -14.08 7.59
CA ASN A 127 14.37 -14.04 7.63
C ASN A 127 13.85 -13.06 6.58
N VAL A 128 12.70 -13.40 6.00
CA VAL A 128 11.94 -12.58 5.07
C VAL A 128 10.58 -12.32 5.69
N PHE A 129 10.11 -11.08 5.64
CA PHE A 129 8.74 -10.78 6.05
C PHE A 129 7.76 -11.33 5.00
N SER A 130 6.72 -12.02 5.45
CA SER A 130 5.70 -12.58 4.59
C SER A 130 4.33 -12.44 5.24
N GLU A 131 3.35 -11.95 4.49
CA GLU A 131 1.96 -11.85 4.92
C GLU A 131 1.01 -12.14 3.75
N SER A 132 -0.11 -12.82 4.02
CA SER A 132 -1.19 -12.99 3.04
C SER A 132 -2.04 -11.73 3.01
N ILE A 133 -2.25 -11.16 1.82
CA ILE A 133 -3.06 -9.95 1.63
C ILE A 133 -4.20 -10.20 0.64
N ASN A 134 -5.28 -9.43 0.76
CA ASN A 134 -6.43 -9.56 -0.12
C ASN A 134 -6.36 -8.58 -1.29
N ILE A 135 -6.59 -9.08 -2.50
CA ILE A 135 -6.87 -8.28 -3.68
C ILE A 135 -8.36 -8.31 -3.94
N TYR A 136 -9.03 -7.20 -3.65
CA TYR A 136 -10.46 -7.07 -3.85
C TYR A 136 -10.79 -6.83 -5.32
N ASN A 137 -11.76 -7.59 -5.82
CA ASN A 137 -12.21 -7.47 -7.20
C ASN A 137 -13.00 -6.16 -7.41
N ASN A 138 -12.79 -5.54 -8.56
CA ASN A 138 -13.56 -4.41 -9.02
C ASN A 138 -14.50 -4.78 -10.19
N ASN A 139 -15.17 -5.92 -10.08
CA ASN A 139 -16.10 -6.49 -11.07
C ASN A 139 -15.47 -6.78 -12.45
N ILE A 140 -14.19 -7.13 -12.47
CA ILE A 140 -13.47 -7.61 -13.65
C ILE A 140 -13.14 -9.10 -13.44
N SER A 141 -12.59 -9.78 -14.45
CA SER A 141 -12.13 -11.16 -14.30
C SER A 141 -11.10 -11.27 -13.16
N MET A 142 -11.37 -12.20 -12.24
CA MET A 142 -10.45 -12.58 -11.15
C MET A 142 -9.12 -13.10 -11.70
N ASP A 143 -9.09 -13.60 -12.95
CA ASP A 143 -7.89 -14.18 -13.55
C ASP A 143 -6.75 -13.15 -13.68
N LEU A 144 -7.06 -11.86 -13.74
CA LEU A 144 -6.04 -10.79 -13.78
C LEU A 144 -5.33 -10.57 -12.44
N ILE A 145 -5.92 -11.05 -11.34
CA ILE A 145 -5.43 -10.83 -9.97
C ILE A 145 -5.11 -12.14 -9.23
N LYS A 146 -5.26 -13.30 -9.87
CA LYS A 146 -4.95 -14.62 -9.29
C LYS A 146 -3.45 -14.83 -9.10
N ASN A 147 -3.12 -15.60 -8.05
CA ASN A 147 -1.78 -16.12 -7.76
C ASN A 147 -0.68 -15.04 -7.75
N LYS A 148 -1.01 -13.84 -7.26
CA LYS A 148 -0.06 -12.74 -7.21
C LYS A 148 0.86 -12.83 -5.99
N THR A 149 2.11 -12.44 -6.20
CA THR A 149 3.10 -12.25 -5.15
C THR A 149 3.75 -10.89 -5.36
N PHE A 150 3.66 -10.02 -4.36
CA PHE A 150 4.26 -8.69 -4.39
C PHE A 150 5.54 -8.70 -3.57
N ARG A 151 6.65 -8.30 -4.20
CA ARG A 151 7.98 -8.33 -3.59
C ARG A 151 8.50 -6.92 -3.41
N GLY A 152 8.61 -6.48 -2.16
CA GLY A 152 9.28 -5.26 -1.76
C GLY A 152 10.71 -5.54 -1.33
N SER A 153 11.56 -4.52 -1.40
CA SER A 153 12.93 -4.57 -0.88
C SER A 153 13.11 -3.59 0.29
N CYS A 154 14.04 -3.92 1.19
CA CYS A 154 14.47 -3.06 2.29
C CYS A 154 15.99 -3.15 2.50
N ASP A 155 16.58 -2.19 3.22
CA ASP A 155 18.01 -2.26 3.56
C ASP A 155 18.30 -3.48 4.44
N PHE A 156 19.35 -4.25 4.11
CA PHE A 156 19.73 -5.45 4.84
C PHE A 156 19.98 -5.18 6.33
N ASN A 157 20.56 -4.04 6.69
CA ASN A 157 20.91 -3.69 8.08
C ASN A 157 19.70 -3.27 8.90
N ASP A 158 18.65 -2.73 8.27
CA ASP A 158 17.44 -2.26 8.94
C ASP A 158 16.23 -3.23 8.80
N ARG A 159 16.42 -4.37 8.13
CA ARG A 159 15.35 -5.34 7.80
C ARG A 159 14.44 -5.68 8.99
N GLU A 160 15.00 -5.99 10.16
CA GLU A 160 14.22 -6.40 11.34
C GLU A 160 13.33 -5.26 11.85
N LYS A 161 13.86 -4.03 11.86
CA LYS A 161 13.08 -2.84 12.22
C LYS A 161 11.97 -2.57 11.21
N VAL A 162 12.25 -2.77 9.91
CA VAL A 162 11.24 -2.61 8.85
C VAL A 162 10.13 -3.64 9.04
N TYR A 163 10.47 -4.90 9.29
CA TYR A 163 9.50 -5.98 9.51
C TYR A 163 8.61 -5.71 10.72
N ASP A 164 9.21 -5.32 11.85
CA ASP A 164 8.47 -4.94 13.05
C ASP A 164 7.55 -3.74 12.79
N ARG A 165 8.02 -2.76 12.03
CA ARG A 165 7.21 -1.59 11.69
C ARG A 165 6.06 -1.92 10.76
N ILE A 166 6.23 -2.84 9.81
CA ILE A 166 5.13 -3.32 8.95
C ILE A 166 4.10 -4.00 9.84
N HIS A 167 4.52 -5.01 10.61
CA HIS A 167 3.62 -5.79 11.46
C HIS A 167 2.82 -4.94 12.45
N ASN A 168 3.45 -3.93 13.05
CA ASN A 168 2.81 -3.12 14.10
C ASN A 168 2.02 -1.91 13.58
N ASN A 169 2.33 -1.39 12.39
CA ASN A 169 1.75 -0.13 11.91
C ASN A 169 0.84 -0.26 10.68
N ILE A 170 0.85 -1.41 10.02
CA ILE A 170 0.06 -1.70 8.82
C ILE A 170 -0.92 -2.82 9.16
N GLU A 171 -2.19 -2.60 8.84
CA GLU A 171 -3.24 -3.60 8.95
C GLU A 171 -3.83 -3.81 7.55
N PHE A 172 -3.44 -4.90 6.88
CA PHE A 172 -4.07 -5.28 5.62
C PHE A 172 -5.51 -5.74 5.88
N ARG A 173 -6.42 -5.34 4.99
CA ARG A 173 -7.82 -5.76 5.02
C ARG A 173 -8.05 -6.82 3.98
#